data_AF-A0A2N5KLP2-F1
#
_entry.id   AF-A0A2N5KLP2-F1
#
_cell.length_a   1.000
_cell.length_b   1.000
_cell.length_c   1.000
_cell.angle_alpha   90.00
_cell.angle_beta   90.00
_cell.angle_gamma   90.00
#
_symmetry.space_group_name_H-M   'P 1'
#
loop_
_entity.id
_entity.type
_entity.pdbx_description
1 polymer ?
#
loop_
_entity_poly.entity_id
_entity_poly.type
_entity_poly.pdbx_seq_one_letter_code
_entity_poly.pdbx_strand_id
1 'polypeptide(L)'
;MKLTIQHLYADMMNLYGDRGNVISIKKRCEWRGIEVEVVDVGLGEAIRPTGCDVFLFGGGQDREQTLLVEDLSGSKGRELKAIAEDGGVILGVCGGYQLMGHYYETPEGEKLPGVGIFDMHTRPRRPDEPRLIGNVLARVRPLESETGTTPREIVGFENHGGRTELGGGAEPLADVISGHGNNGRDGTEGARRLNSYGTYLHGSLLPKNPWLTDQLVLNALRRVDDSFELEPLDDAAEGAAFASVAGRVRAGRG
;
A
#
# COMPACT_ATOMS: atom_id res chain seq x y z
N MET A 1 17.36 -1.31 18.12
CA MET A 1 16.33 -2.11 17.40
C MET A 1 16.60 -1.95 15.92
N LYS A 2 16.39 -3.00 15.11
CA LYS A 2 16.65 -3.01 13.67
C LYS A 2 15.36 -3.36 12.94
N LEU A 3 15.03 -2.58 11.92
CA LEU A 3 13.86 -2.79 11.05
C LEU A 3 14.33 -3.27 9.67
N THR A 4 13.70 -4.31 9.15
CA THR A 4 14.00 -4.85 7.83
C THR A 4 12.90 -4.48 6.84
N ILE A 5 13.25 -3.85 5.72
CA ILE A 5 12.33 -3.61 4.61
C ILE A 5 12.49 -4.75 3.61
N GLN A 6 11.46 -5.57 3.47
CA GLN A 6 11.39 -6.67 2.51
C GLN A 6 10.72 -6.13 1.24
N HIS A 7 11.53 -5.76 0.25
CA HIS A 7 11.08 -5.11 -0.97
C HIS A 7 10.79 -6.15 -2.05
N LEU A 8 9.52 -6.52 -2.15
CA LEU A 8 9.05 -7.63 -2.97
C LEU A 8 9.10 -7.25 -4.45
N TYR A 9 9.82 -8.07 -5.23
CA TYR A 9 9.96 -7.95 -6.68
C TYR A 9 10.49 -6.59 -7.13
N ALA A 10 11.46 -6.04 -6.40
CA ALA A 10 12.03 -4.71 -6.58
C ALA A 10 12.43 -4.34 -8.02
N ASP A 11 12.85 -5.31 -8.83
CA ASP A 11 13.27 -5.08 -10.22
C ASP A 11 12.10 -5.08 -11.21
N MET A 12 10.96 -5.66 -10.83
CA MET A 12 9.79 -5.84 -11.70
C MET A 12 8.61 -4.93 -11.30
N MET A 13 8.46 -4.66 -10.01
CA MET A 13 7.33 -3.95 -9.40
C MET A 13 7.78 -2.59 -8.86
N ASN A 14 8.37 -1.78 -9.74
CA ASN A 14 8.99 -0.49 -9.40
C ASN A 14 8.44 0.71 -10.17
N LEU A 15 7.24 0.59 -10.75
CA LEU A 15 6.61 1.70 -11.44
C LEU A 15 6.27 2.84 -10.48
N TYR A 16 6.04 4.03 -11.06
CA TYR A 16 5.50 5.21 -10.36
C TYR A 16 6.28 5.67 -9.12
N GLY A 17 7.56 5.31 -9.03
CA GLY A 17 8.46 5.79 -7.98
C GLY A 17 8.27 5.10 -6.63
N ASP A 18 7.85 3.83 -6.61
CA ASP A 18 7.64 3.05 -5.37
C ASP A 18 8.92 2.89 -4.53
N ARG A 19 10.11 3.02 -5.14
CA ARG A 19 11.38 3.17 -4.40
C ARG A 19 11.36 4.35 -3.42
N GLY A 20 10.58 5.39 -3.68
CA GLY A 20 10.36 6.50 -2.77
C GLY A 20 9.73 6.08 -1.43
N ASN A 21 8.92 5.01 -1.41
CA ASN A 21 8.37 4.45 -0.18
C ASN A 21 9.48 3.83 0.70
N VAL A 22 10.39 3.05 0.09
CA VAL A 22 11.58 2.50 0.77
C VAL A 22 12.43 3.62 1.36
N ILE A 23 12.72 4.65 0.56
CA ILE A 23 13.53 5.80 0.99
C ILE A 23 12.87 6.54 2.15
N SER A 24 11.55 6.75 2.11
CA SER A 24 10.79 7.41 3.18
C SER A 24 10.96 6.67 4.52
N ILE A 25 10.69 5.36 4.53
CA ILE A 25 10.81 4.53 5.73
C ILE A 25 12.25 4.58 6.25
N LYS A 26 13.22 4.33 5.37
CA LYS A 26 14.64 4.34 5.74
C LYS A 26 15.06 5.67 6.37
N LYS A 27 14.72 6.80 5.74
CA LYS A 27 15.10 8.13 6.25
C LYS A 27 14.47 8.45 7.58
N ARG A 28 13.18 8.17 7.76
CA ARG A 28 12.45 8.42 9.01
C ARG A 28 12.94 7.55 10.17
N CYS A 29 13.43 6.34 9.89
CA CYS A 29 14.12 5.51 10.87
C CYS A 29 15.53 6.04 11.19
N GLU A 30 16.32 6.38 10.17
CA GLU A 30 17.69 6.92 10.33
C GLU A 30 17.69 8.19 11.18
N TRP A 31 16.74 9.10 10.95
CA TRP A 31 16.59 10.33 11.75
C TRP A 31 16.26 10.09 13.22
N ARG A 32 15.80 8.89 13.57
CA ARG A 32 15.51 8.45 14.94
C ARG A 32 16.56 7.47 15.49
N GLY A 33 17.66 7.26 14.76
CA GLY A 33 18.70 6.30 15.15
C GLY A 33 18.26 4.82 15.10
N ILE A 34 17.20 4.50 14.36
CA ILE A 34 16.74 3.13 14.14
C ILE A 34 17.50 2.55 12.95
N GLU A 35 18.18 1.42 13.15
CA GLU A 35 18.90 0.74 12.08
C GLU A 35 17.91 0.16 11.06
N VAL A 36 18.18 0.35 9.76
CA VAL A 36 17.35 -0.19 8.68
C VAL A 36 18.19 -1.01 7.71
N GLU A 37 17.75 -2.24 7.45
CA GLU A 37 18.22 -3.06 6.35
C GLU A 37 17.14 -3.12 5.27
N VAL A 38 17.55 -3.07 4.00
CA VAL A 38 16.66 -3.25 2.86
C VAL A 38 17.08 -4.54 2.16
N VAL A 39 16.15 -5.48 2.04
CA VAL A 39 16.32 -6.76 1.36
C VAL A 39 15.38 -6.76 0.16
N ASP A 40 15.95 -6.72 -1.03
CA ASP A 40 15.18 -6.94 -2.26
C ASP A 40 14.90 -8.45 -2.39
N VAL A 41 13.64 -8.82 -2.60
CA VAL A 41 13.20 -10.22 -2.74
C VAL A 41 12.72 -10.44 -4.17
N GLY A 42 13.56 -11.06 -5.00
CA GLY A 42 13.31 -11.27 -6.42
C GLY A 42 12.34 -12.42 -6.74
N LEU A 43 12.10 -12.63 -8.03
CA LEU A 43 11.30 -13.75 -8.55
C LEU A 43 11.95 -15.09 -8.18
N GLY A 44 11.19 -15.99 -7.56
CA GLY A 44 11.67 -17.31 -7.12
C GLY A 44 12.53 -17.30 -5.84
N GLU A 45 12.87 -16.14 -5.28
CA GLU A 45 13.58 -16.05 -3.99
C GLU A 45 12.62 -16.17 -2.80
N ALA A 46 13.02 -16.86 -1.73
CA ALA A 46 12.17 -17.01 -0.55
C ALA A 46 12.15 -15.72 0.31
N ILE A 47 11.01 -15.46 0.95
CA ILE A 47 10.91 -14.38 1.93
C ILE A 47 11.59 -14.84 3.23
N ARG A 48 12.30 -13.94 3.91
CA ARG A 48 13.01 -14.26 5.16
C ARG A 48 12.59 -13.30 6.28
N PRO A 49 11.41 -13.48 6.91
CA PRO A 49 10.95 -12.60 7.98
C PRO A 49 11.92 -12.61 9.16
N THR A 50 12.18 -11.43 9.72
CA THR A 50 13.04 -11.22 10.89
C THR A 50 12.24 -11.00 12.17
N GLY A 51 10.93 -10.76 12.04
CA GLY A 51 10.00 -10.43 13.13
C GLY A 51 9.75 -8.92 13.26
N CYS A 52 10.67 -8.09 12.77
CA CYS A 52 10.57 -6.63 12.70
C CYS A 52 10.69 -6.17 11.25
N ASP A 53 9.66 -6.45 10.46
CA ASP A 53 9.69 -6.26 9.02
C ASP A 53 8.57 -5.34 8.52
N VAL A 54 8.86 -4.60 7.45
CA VAL A 54 7.86 -3.98 6.57
C VAL A 54 8.01 -4.58 5.18
N PHE A 55 6.95 -5.21 4.68
CA PHE A 55 6.90 -5.80 3.34
C PHE A 55 6.29 -4.79 2.36
N LEU A 56 7.06 -4.41 1.35
CA LEU A 56 6.61 -3.47 0.32
C LEU A 56 6.39 -4.21 -1.00
N PHE A 57 5.17 -4.15 -1.51
CA PHE A 57 4.79 -4.75 -2.78
C PHE A 57 4.34 -3.64 -3.74
N GLY A 58 5.27 -3.17 -4.57
CA GLY A 58 5.02 -2.08 -5.51
C GLY A 58 4.12 -2.44 -6.68
N GLY A 59 3.96 -1.52 -7.62
CA GLY A 59 3.21 -1.68 -8.86
C GLY A 59 4.09 -2.04 -10.06
N GLY A 60 3.57 -2.90 -10.93
CA GLY A 60 4.18 -3.28 -12.21
C GLY A 60 3.19 -3.21 -13.37
N GLN A 61 3.68 -3.37 -14.59
CA GLN A 61 2.84 -3.49 -15.77
C GLN A 61 2.14 -4.86 -15.76
N ASP A 62 1.04 -5.00 -16.50
CA ASP A 62 0.27 -6.26 -16.58
C ASP A 62 1.19 -7.45 -16.95
N ARG A 63 2.12 -7.25 -17.90
CA ARG A 63 3.14 -8.24 -18.28
C ARG A 63 3.99 -8.71 -17.10
N GLU A 64 4.44 -7.78 -16.26
CA GLU A 64 5.26 -8.13 -15.09
C GLU A 64 4.43 -8.87 -14.04
N GLN A 65 3.17 -8.47 -13.86
CA GLN A 65 2.25 -9.17 -12.94
C GLN A 65 2.00 -10.62 -13.37
N THR A 66 1.85 -10.88 -14.67
CA THR A 66 1.71 -12.25 -15.20
C THR A 66 2.90 -13.13 -14.84
N LEU A 67 4.12 -12.59 -14.84
CA LEU A 67 5.33 -13.34 -14.47
C LEU A 67 5.38 -13.72 -12.98
N LEU A 68 4.65 -13.01 -12.12
CA LEU A 68 4.60 -13.26 -10.68
C LEU A 68 3.63 -14.37 -10.30
N VAL A 69 2.71 -14.74 -11.18
CA VAL A 69 1.58 -15.63 -10.87
C VAL A 69 2.03 -16.98 -10.33
N GLU A 70 3.02 -17.62 -10.97
CA GLU A 70 3.49 -18.94 -10.55
C GLU A 70 4.11 -18.89 -9.15
N ASP A 71 4.89 -17.84 -8.87
CA ASP A 71 5.61 -17.64 -7.62
C ASP A 71 4.64 -17.28 -6.47
N LEU A 72 3.66 -16.41 -6.74
CA LEU A 72 2.60 -16.05 -5.80
C LEU A 72 1.63 -17.21 -5.55
N SER A 73 1.37 -18.06 -6.55
CA SER A 73 0.60 -19.29 -6.35
C SER A 73 1.38 -20.35 -5.57
N GLY A 74 2.70 -20.19 -5.48
CA GLY A 74 3.64 -21.07 -4.81
C GLY A 74 3.78 -20.83 -3.31
N SER A 75 4.98 -21.13 -2.78
CA SER A 75 5.30 -20.97 -1.36
C SER A 75 5.29 -19.50 -0.92
N LYS A 76 5.72 -18.59 -1.79
CA LYS A 76 5.85 -17.18 -1.45
C LYS A 76 4.50 -16.52 -1.14
N GLY A 77 3.46 -16.78 -1.95
CA GLY A 77 2.13 -16.26 -1.61
C GLY A 77 1.57 -16.87 -0.33
N ARG A 78 1.81 -18.17 -0.08
CA ARG A 78 1.43 -18.79 1.21
C ARG A 78 2.14 -18.13 2.39
N GLU A 79 3.42 -17.83 2.26
CA GLU A 79 4.19 -17.09 3.27
C GLU A 79 3.66 -15.68 3.46
N LEU A 80 3.39 -14.91 2.39
CA LEU A 80 2.81 -13.57 2.49
C LEU A 80 1.46 -13.57 3.18
N LYS A 81 0.62 -14.55 2.86
CA LYS A 81 -0.68 -14.73 3.52
C LYS A 81 -0.51 -15.04 5.01
N ALA A 82 0.39 -15.94 5.37
CA ALA A 82 0.68 -16.27 6.77
C ALA A 82 1.24 -15.06 7.54
N ILE A 83 2.13 -14.28 6.92
CA ILE A 83 2.66 -13.02 7.48
C ILE A 83 1.52 -12.03 7.74
N ALA A 84 0.59 -11.88 6.79
CA ALA A 84 -0.56 -10.99 6.95
C ALA A 84 -1.47 -11.44 8.11
N GLU A 85 -1.74 -12.74 8.21
CA GLU A 85 -2.58 -13.34 9.26
C GLU A 85 -1.94 -13.27 10.65
N ASP A 86 -0.60 -13.30 10.73
CA ASP A 86 0.18 -13.09 11.95
C ASP A 86 0.34 -11.60 12.32
N GLY A 87 -0.27 -10.69 11.56
CA GLY A 87 -0.23 -9.24 11.82
C GLY A 87 1.08 -8.55 11.39
N GLY A 88 1.81 -9.14 10.45
CA GLY A 88 2.95 -8.51 9.79
C GLY A 88 2.54 -7.27 8.99
N VAL A 89 3.48 -6.33 8.83
CA VAL A 89 3.21 -5.04 8.19
C VAL A 89 3.44 -5.15 6.68
N ILE A 90 2.38 -5.11 5.89
CA ILE A 90 2.43 -5.23 4.42
C ILE A 90 1.81 -4.00 3.78
N LEU A 91 2.49 -3.41 2.80
CA LEU A 91 1.95 -2.34 1.97
C LEU A 91 2.01 -2.74 0.49
N GLY A 92 0.84 -2.95 -0.11
CA GLY A 92 0.66 -3.12 -1.55
C GLY A 92 0.29 -1.81 -2.25
N VAL A 93 0.94 -1.52 -3.37
CA VAL A 93 0.65 -0.33 -4.20
C VAL A 93 0.29 -0.78 -5.62
N CYS A 94 -0.82 -0.27 -6.16
CA CYS A 94 -1.29 -0.54 -7.51
C CYS A 94 -1.31 -2.04 -7.86
N GLY A 95 -0.39 -2.54 -8.69
CA GLY A 95 -0.33 -3.96 -9.07
C GLY A 95 -0.11 -4.90 -7.89
N GLY A 96 0.78 -4.54 -6.95
CA GLY A 96 0.98 -5.31 -5.72
C GLY A 96 -0.29 -5.36 -4.88
N TYR A 97 -1.02 -4.24 -4.77
CA TYR A 97 -2.33 -4.21 -4.13
C TYR A 97 -3.33 -5.16 -4.81
N GLN A 98 -3.44 -5.12 -6.14
CA GLN A 98 -4.34 -5.99 -6.90
C GLN A 98 -4.06 -7.48 -6.64
N LEU A 99 -2.78 -7.87 -6.64
CA LEU A 99 -2.32 -9.24 -6.40
C LEU A 99 -2.46 -9.68 -4.94
N MET A 100 -2.75 -8.78 -3.99
CA MET A 100 -3.12 -9.16 -2.62
C MET A 100 -4.58 -9.63 -2.50
N GLY A 101 -5.40 -9.47 -3.55
CA GLY A 101 -6.78 -9.97 -3.61
C GLY A 101 -6.86 -11.43 -4.03
N HIS A 102 -8.07 -11.90 -4.36
CA HIS A 102 -8.29 -13.24 -4.90
C HIS A 102 -7.74 -13.40 -6.32
N TYR A 103 -7.95 -12.38 -7.16
CA TYR A 103 -7.41 -12.34 -8.52
C TYR A 103 -7.39 -10.93 -9.10
N TYR A 104 -6.54 -10.76 -10.11
CA TYR A 104 -6.60 -9.67 -11.08
C TYR A 104 -6.95 -10.27 -12.45
N GLU A 105 -7.93 -9.68 -13.14
CA GLU A 105 -8.30 -10.06 -14.49
C GLU A 105 -7.60 -9.12 -15.50
N THR A 106 -6.89 -9.69 -16.48
CA THR A 106 -6.25 -8.93 -17.56
C THR A 106 -7.29 -8.39 -18.54
N PRO A 107 -6.98 -7.37 -19.35
CA PRO A 107 -7.86 -6.90 -20.43
C PRO A 107 -8.29 -8.00 -21.42
N GLU A 108 -7.50 -9.07 -21.55
CA GLU A 108 -7.75 -10.24 -22.39
C GLU A 108 -8.69 -11.28 -21.74
N GLY A 109 -9.08 -11.08 -20.47
CA GLY A 109 -9.98 -11.95 -19.71
C GLY A 109 -9.29 -13.08 -18.95
N GLU A 110 -7.95 -13.08 -18.89
CA GLU A 110 -7.19 -14.03 -18.09
C GLU A 110 -7.26 -13.65 -16.61
N LYS A 111 -7.59 -14.60 -15.74
CA LYS A 111 -7.56 -14.37 -14.28
C LYS A 111 -6.22 -14.80 -13.71
N LEU A 112 -5.43 -13.84 -13.28
CA LEU A 112 -4.19 -14.03 -12.55
C LEU A 112 -4.53 -14.26 -11.06
N PRO A 113 -4.30 -15.45 -10.49
CA PRO A 113 -4.49 -15.72 -9.07
C PRO A 113 -3.66 -14.76 -8.20
N GLY A 114 -4.32 -14.16 -7.22
CA GLY A 114 -3.67 -13.37 -6.18
C GLY A 114 -3.43 -14.17 -4.90
N VAL A 115 -2.84 -13.52 -3.91
CA VAL A 115 -2.46 -14.10 -2.62
C VAL A 115 -3.67 -14.35 -1.72
N GLY A 116 -4.76 -13.59 -1.88
CA GLY A 116 -5.96 -13.71 -1.07
C GLY A 116 -5.78 -13.22 0.38
N ILE A 117 -5.04 -12.12 0.57
CA ILE A 117 -4.92 -11.40 1.85
C ILE A 117 -6.21 -10.61 2.12
N PHE A 118 -6.71 -9.94 1.07
CA PHE A 118 -7.97 -9.19 1.11
C PHE A 118 -9.06 -9.96 0.37
N ASP A 119 -10.27 -9.98 0.94
CA ASP A 119 -11.48 -10.43 0.24
C ASP A 119 -11.87 -9.41 -0.82
N MET A 120 -11.23 -9.45 -1.99
CA MET A 120 -11.48 -8.54 -3.10
C MET A 120 -11.02 -9.15 -4.42
N HIS A 121 -11.46 -8.56 -5.51
CA HIS A 121 -10.92 -8.88 -6.84
C HIS A 121 -10.83 -7.62 -7.70
N THR A 122 -9.99 -7.67 -8.74
CA THR A 122 -9.82 -6.55 -9.64
C THR A 122 -10.11 -6.96 -11.08
N ARG A 123 -10.93 -6.17 -11.76
CA ARG A 123 -11.22 -6.34 -13.20
C ARG A 123 -10.59 -5.21 -14.01
N PRO A 124 -10.29 -5.40 -15.30
CA PRO A 124 -9.86 -4.31 -16.14
C PRO A 124 -11.05 -3.39 -16.42
N ARG A 125 -10.79 -2.11 -16.69
CA ARG A 125 -11.79 -1.20 -17.24
C ARG A 125 -12.35 -1.74 -18.56
N ARG A 126 -13.60 -1.39 -18.86
CA ARG A 126 -14.16 -1.63 -20.20
C ARG A 126 -13.50 -0.75 -21.26
N PRO A 127 -13.51 -1.12 -22.55
CA PRO A 127 -12.87 -0.34 -23.62
C PRO A 127 -13.35 1.12 -23.73
N ASP A 128 -14.61 1.38 -23.37
CA ASP A 128 -15.25 2.69 -23.37
C ASP A 128 -15.05 3.49 -22.06
N GLU A 129 -14.50 2.86 -21.02
CA GLU A 129 -14.19 3.52 -19.77
C GLU A 129 -12.78 4.13 -19.77
N PRO A 130 -12.61 5.37 -19.26
CA PRO A 130 -11.28 5.95 -19.10
C PRO A 130 -10.51 5.26 -17.96
N ARG A 131 -9.18 5.45 -17.95
CA ARG A 131 -8.38 5.19 -16.74
C ARG A 131 -8.80 6.17 -15.64
N LEU A 132 -8.74 5.72 -14.39
CA LEU A 132 -8.93 6.58 -13.22
C LEU A 132 -7.61 7.29 -12.98
N ILE A 133 -7.59 8.59 -13.30
CA ILE A 133 -6.37 9.43 -13.27
C ILE A 133 -6.68 10.71 -12.52
N GLY A 134 -5.85 11.03 -11.52
CA GLY A 134 -5.98 12.29 -10.80
C GLY A 134 -5.26 12.33 -9.47
N ASN A 135 -5.25 13.51 -8.85
CA ASN A 135 -4.86 13.62 -7.45
C ASN A 135 -5.99 13.12 -6.56
N VAL A 136 -5.66 12.32 -5.55
CA VAL A 136 -6.60 11.77 -4.59
C VAL A 136 -6.38 12.42 -3.23
N LEU A 137 -7.48 12.75 -2.56
CA LEU A 137 -7.54 13.03 -1.13
C LEU A 137 -8.55 12.06 -0.53
N ALA A 138 -8.15 11.29 0.47
CA ALA A 138 -9.01 10.32 1.14
C ALA A 138 -8.86 10.41 2.66
N ARG A 139 -9.94 10.11 3.38
CA ARG A 139 -9.97 10.05 4.84
C ARG A 139 -9.80 8.60 5.26
N VAL A 140 -8.72 8.29 5.96
CA VAL A 140 -8.46 6.94 6.45
C VAL A 140 -9.48 6.57 7.50
N ARG A 141 -10.04 5.37 7.39
CA ARG A 141 -10.96 4.84 8.39
C ARG A 141 -10.18 4.47 9.66
N PRO A 142 -10.61 4.94 10.84
CA PRO A 142 -9.94 4.62 12.09
C PRO A 142 -10.06 3.12 12.37
N LEU A 143 -9.08 2.53 13.05
CA LEU A 143 -9.29 1.22 13.67
C LEU A 143 -10.32 1.32 14.79
N GLU A 144 -11.00 0.21 15.10
CA GLU A 144 -11.87 0.13 16.29
C GLU A 144 -11.12 0.47 17.59
N SER A 145 -9.83 0.14 17.65
CA SER A 145 -8.94 0.49 18.77
C SER A 145 -8.54 1.98 18.81
N GLU A 146 -8.79 2.74 17.74
CA GLU A 146 -8.45 4.16 17.58
C GLU A 146 -9.70 5.07 17.73
N THR A 147 -10.78 4.57 18.33
CA THR A 147 -12.00 5.33 18.58
C THR A 147 -11.72 6.62 19.38
N GLY A 148 -12.21 7.75 18.87
CA GLY A 148 -11.99 9.08 19.48
C GLY A 148 -10.74 9.83 18.98
N THR A 149 -9.96 9.25 18.06
CA THR A 149 -8.87 9.98 17.40
C THR A 149 -9.37 10.84 16.23
N THR A 150 -8.68 11.94 15.95
CA THR A 150 -8.99 12.79 14.78
C THR A 150 -8.76 11.99 13.50
N PRO A 151 -9.74 11.92 12.58
CA PRO A 151 -9.58 11.21 11.31
C PRO A 151 -8.38 11.72 10.55
N ARG A 152 -7.48 10.81 10.16
CA ARG A 152 -6.31 11.13 9.35
C ARG A 152 -6.69 11.16 7.88
N GLU A 153 -6.00 12.00 7.11
CA GLU A 153 -6.17 12.08 5.67
C GLU A 153 -4.89 11.62 4.97
N ILE A 154 -5.05 11.05 3.77
CA ILE A 154 -3.95 10.73 2.86
C ILE A 154 -4.14 11.43 1.52
N VAL A 155 -3.02 11.80 0.91
CA VAL A 155 -2.98 12.33 -0.45
C VAL A 155 -2.08 11.49 -1.34
N GLY A 156 -2.42 11.42 -2.62
CA GLY A 156 -1.61 10.73 -3.61
C GLY A 156 -2.07 11.05 -5.02
N PHE A 157 -1.60 10.25 -5.97
CA PHE A 157 -2.07 10.30 -7.35
C PHE A 157 -2.51 8.89 -7.76
N GLU A 158 -3.63 8.77 -8.46
CA GLU A 158 -4.12 7.51 -9.02
C GLU A 158 -3.91 7.49 -10.54
N ASN A 159 -3.56 6.33 -11.10
CA ASN A 159 -3.47 6.11 -12.55
C ASN A 159 -3.65 4.64 -12.88
N HIS A 160 -4.87 4.14 -12.76
CA HIS A 160 -5.15 2.72 -12.97
C HIS A 160 -6.34 2.47 -13.88
N GLY A 161 -6.24 1.39 -14.65
CA GLY A 161 -7.36 0.81 -15.36
C GLY A 161 -8.14 -0.21 -14.53
N GLY A 162 -7.57 -0.70 -13.43
CA GLY A 162 -8.24 -1.67 -12.56
C GLY A 162 -9.50 -1.08 -11.92
N ARG A 163 -10.52 -1.94 -11.77
CA ARG A 163 -11.73 -1.72 -10.97
C ARG A 163 -11.70 -2.76 -9.86
N THR A 164 -11.30 -2.34 -8.66
CA THR A 164 -11.27 -3.22 -7.50
C THR A 164 -12.61 -3.20 -6.80
N GLU A 165 -13.14 -4.39 -6.52
CA GLU A 165 -14.39 -4.59 -5.79
C GLU A 165 -14.06 -5.35 -4.51
N LEU A 166 -14.37 -4.75 -3.35
CA LEU A 166 -14.20 -5.37 -2.05
C LEU A 166 -15.41 -6.28 -1.75
N GLY A 167 -15.15 -7.46 -1.22
CA GLY A 167 -16.14 -8.36 -0.64
C GLY A 167 -16.41 -8.04 0.83
N GLY A 168 -17.30 -8.82 1.46
CA GLY A 168 -17.71 -8.59 2.85
C GLY A 168 -16.60 -8.86 3.88
N GLY A 169 -15.54 -9.56 3.50
CA GLY A 169 -14.39 -9.86 4.37
C GLY A 169 -13.23 -8.86 4.27
N ALA A 170 -13.38 -7.76 3.52
CA ALA A 170 -12.37 -6.72 3.40
C ALA A 170 -12.96 -5.35 3.73
N GLU A 171 -12.20 -4.54 4.45
CA GLU A 171 -12.56 -3.16 4.74
C GLU A 171 -11.77 -2.21 3.85
N PRO A 172 -12.40 -1.12 3.36
CA PRO A 172 -11.65 -0.09 2.63
C PRO A 172 -10.68 0.62 3.57
N LEU A 173 -9.52 1.01 3.04
CA LEU A 173 -8.54 1.78 3.80
C LEU A 173 -9.07 3.17 4.13
N ALA A 174 -9.73 3.82 3.17
CA ALA A 174 -10.17 5.20 3.28
C ALA A 174 -11.47 5.47 2.52
N ASP A 175 -12.18 6.52 2.95
CA ASP A 175 -13.27 7.13 2.20
C ASP A 175 -12.72 8.23 1.30
N VAL A 176 -13.05 8.18 0.01
CA VAL A 176 -12.58 9.16 -0.97
C VAL A 176 -13.24 10.51 -0.70
N ILE A 177 -12.43 11.51 -0.33
CA ILE A 177 -12.89 12.90 -0.29
C ILE A 177 -12.90 13.46 -1.69
N SER A 178 -11.89 13.16 -2.54
CA SER A 178 -11.85 13.55 -3.94
C SER A 178 -10.86 12.66 -4.71
N GLY A 179 -11.17 12.38 -5.98
CA GLY A 179 -10.55 11.29 -6.76
C GLY A 179 -11.59 10.22 -7.09
N HIS A 180 -11.14 9.05 -7.53
CA HIS A 180 -11.99 7.93 -7.96
C HIS A 180 -11.89 6.73 -7.02
N GLY A 181 -10.71 6.45 -6.49
CA GLY A 181 -10.45 5.34 -5.57
C GLY A 181 -10.53 3.97 -6.24
N ASN A 182 -10.98 2.95 -5.52
CA ASN A 182 -10.92 1.54 -5.94
C ASN A 182 -11.51 1.26 -7.33
N ASN A 183 -12.63 1.92 -7.66
CA ASN A 183 -13.37 1.65 -8.91
C ASN A 183 -14.11 2.86 -9.49
N GLY A 184 -14.01 4.05 -8.88
CA GLY A 184 -14.65 5.26 -9.36
C GLY A 184 -16.14 5.40 -9.06
N ARG A 185 -16.75 4.47 -8.32
CA ARG A 185 -18.19 4.53 -7.99
C ARG A 185 -18.51 4.30 -6.51
N ASP A 186 -17.71 3.51 -5.79
CA ASP A 186 -18.03 3.14 -4.41
C ASP A 186 -17.63 4.21 -3.38
N GLY A 187 -16.87 5.24 -3.80
CA GLY A 187 -16.39 6.30 -2.91
C GLY A 187 -15.37 5.83 -1.87
N THR A 188 -14.73 4.68 -2.10
CA THR A 188 -13.73 4.09 -1.21
C THR A 188 -12.38 3.95 -1.92
N GLU A 189 -11.31 4.01 -1.13
CA GLU A 189 -9.94 3.85 -1.59
C GLU A 189 -9.22 2.76 -0.79
N GLY A 190 -8.52 1.89 -1.52
CA GLY A 190 -7.68 0.85 -0.97
C GLY A 190 -8.43 -0.23 -0.18
N ALA A 191 -7.65 -1.08 0.49
CA ALA A 191 -8.15 -2.05 1.46
C ALA A 191 -7.22 -2.12 2.67
N ARG A 192 -7.77 -2.53 3.80
CA ARG A 192 -7.03 -2.79 5.03
C ARG A 192 -7.52 -4.05 5.70
N ARG A 193 -6.58 -4.80 6.28
CA ARG A 193 -6.85 -5.95 7.15
C ARG A 193 -5.67 -6.11 8.09
N LEU A 194 -5.89 -5.98 9.40
CA LEU A 194 -4.82 -5.93 10.40
C LEU A 194 -3.77 -4.87 10.00
N ASN A 195 -2.50 -5.27 9.90
CA ASN A 195 -1.38 -4.44 9.46
C ASN A 195 -1.06 -4.61 7.96
N SER A 196 -1.98 -5.16 7.17
CA SER A 196 -1.89 -5.18 5.71
C SER A 196 -2.71 -4.04 5.10
N TYR A 197 -2.06 -3.27 4.24
CA TYR A 197 -2.58 -2.07 3.60
C TYR A 197 -2.42 -2.21 2.09
N GLY A 198 -3.46 -1.86 1.34
CA GLY A 198 -3.47 -1.84 -0.11
C GLY A 198 -4.01 -0.52 -0.63
N THR A 199 -3.41 0.08 -1.66
CA THR A 199 -3.85 1.36 -2.21
C THR A 199 -3.45 1.54 -3.68
N TYR A 200 -4.21 2.38 -4.39
CA TYR A 200 -3.88 2.85 -5.74
C TYR A 200 -3.05 4.14 -5.76
N LEU A 201 -2.83 4.78 -4.61
CA LEU A 201 -2.11 6.04 -4.53
C LEU A 201 -0.61 5.83 -4.76
N HIS A 202 -0.07 6.51 -5.78
CA HIS A 202 1.34 6.47 -6.18
C HIS A 202 1.97 7.87 -6.27
N GLY A 203 3.15 7.97 -6.92
CA GLY A 203 4.02 9.15 -6.91
C GLY A 203 4.82 9.26 -5.62
N SER A 204 5.22 8.09 -5.11
CA SER A 204 5.52 7.73 -3.72
C SER A 204 4.42 8.14 -2.73
N LEU A 205 3.75 7.14 -2.14
CA LEU A 205 2.71 7.33 -1.14
C LEU A 205 3.30 7.90 0.15
N LEU A 206 4.34 7.27 0.66
CA LEU A 206 4.83 7.48 2.02
C LEU A 206 5.44 8.87 2.26
N PRO A 207 6.27 9.44 1.36
CA PRO A 207 6.83 10.78 1.56
C PRO A 207 5.78 11.89 1.70
N LYS A 208 4.60 11.73 1.08
CA LYS A 208 3.51 12.72 1.17
C LYS A 208 2.62 12.50 2.39
N ASN A 209 2.74 11.34 3.02
CA ASN A 209 1.91 10.90 4.13
C ASN A 209 2.84 10.45 5.28
N PRO A 210 3.58 11.37 5.92
CA PRO A 210 4.62 11.03 6.91
C PRO A 210 4.03 10.25 8.09
N TRP A 211 2.81 10.60 8.51
CA TRP A 211 2.09 9.88 9.57
C TRP A 211 1.82 8.42 9.23
N LEU A 212 1.52 8.10 7.95
CA LEU A 212 1.31 6.73 7.51
C LEU A 212 2.64 5.97 7.49
N THR A 213 3.72 6.64 7.05
CA THR A 213 5.08 6.07 7.13
C THR A 213 5.43 5.68 8.56
N ASP A 214 5.20 6.60 9.51
CA ASP A 214 5.44 6.36 10.92
C ASP A 214 4.55 5.27 11.49
N GLN A 215 3.29 5.17 11.06
CA GLN A 215 2.40 4.10 11.50
C GLN A 215 2.91 2.72 11.06
N LEU A 216 3.39 2.57 9.81
CA LEU A 216 3.97 1.31 9.33
C LEU A 216 5.23 0.93 10.13
N VAL A 217 6.11 1.90 10.38
CA VAL A 217 7.32 1.71 11.18
C VAL A 217 6.96 1.32 12.62
N LEU A 218 6.06 2.07 13.26
CA LEU A 218 5.64 1.83 14.63
C LEU A 218 5.00 0.45 14.79
N ASN A 219 4.12 0.06 13.85
CA ASN A 219 3.52 -1.27 13.85
C ASN A 219 4.59 -2.37 13.75
N ALA A 220 5.63 -2.19 12.93
CA ALA A 220 6.70 -3.18 12.80
C ALA A 220 7.59 -3.25 14.05
N LEU A 221 7.87 -2.12 14.69
CA LEU A 221 8.67 -2.08 15.93
C LEU A 221 7.90 -2.65 17.12
N ARG A 222 6.59 -2.37 17.21
CA ARG A 222 5.72 -2.88 18.29
C ARG A 222 5.47 -4.38 18.25
N ARG A 223 5.78 -5.04 17.13
CA ARG A 223 5.85 -6.51 17.09
C ARG A 223 6.97 -7.09 17.95
N VAL A 224 8.02 -6.31 18.22
CA VAL A 224 9.15 -6.71 19.07
C VAL A 224 9.04 -6.11 20.47
N ASP A 225 8.60 -4.85 20.55
CA ASP A 225 8.40 -4.12 21.80
C ASP A 225 7.10 -3.32 21.73
N ASP A 226 6.03 -3.87 22.29
CA ASP A 226 4.69 -3.27 22.27
C ASP A 226 4.64 -1.86 22.91
N SER A 227 5.60 -1.54 23.78
CA SER A 227 5.71 -0.23 24.44
C SER A 227 6.47 0.81 23.62
N PHE A 228 7.00 0.45 22.45
CA PHE A 228 7.80 1.34 21.63
C PHE A 228 6.99 2.56 21.18
N GLU A 229 7.60 3.73 21.26
CA GLU A 229 7.07 5.00 20.78
C GLU A 229 8.07 5.65 19.82
N LEU A 230 7.56 6.31 18.78
CA LEU A 230 8.40 7.09 17.88
C LEU A 230 8.54 8.51 18.41
N GLU A 231 9.79 8.96 18.55
CA GLU A 231 10.08 10.38 18.76
C GLU A 231 9.51 11.21 17.59
N PRO A 232 8.82 12.34 17.87
CA PRO A 232 8.33 13.23 16.83
C PRO A 232 9.44 13.74 15.93
N LEU A 233 9.14 13.90 14.65
CA LEU A 233 10.02 14.57 13.68
C LEU A 233 9.41 15.89 13.23
N ASP A 234 10.25 16.78 12.71
CA ASP A 234 9.79 17.99 12.03
C ASP A 234 9.28 17.62 10.62
N ASP A 235 7.96 17.54 10.49
CA ASP A 235 7.25 17.23 9.23
C ASP A 235 6.83 18.50 8.47
N ALA A 236 7.45 19.67 8.71
CA ALA A 236 7.03 20.92 8.08
C ALA A 236 7.04 20.88 6.54
N ALA A 237 8.06 20.25 5.94
CA ALA A 237 8.18 20.14 4.48
C ALA A 237 7.12 19.18 3.89
N GLU A 238 6.94 18.02 4.50
CA GLU A 238 5.94 17.02 4.14
C GLU A 238 4.52 17.57 4.33
N GLY A 239 4.28 18.31 5.42
CA GLY A 239 3.02 18.99 5.69
C GLY A 239 2.69 20.05 4.65
N ALA A 240 3.68 20.84 4.20
CA ALA A 240 3.50 21.79 3.12
C ALA A 240 3.19 21.08 1.77
N ALA A 241 3.87 19.97 1.48
CA ALA A 241 3.61 19.16 0.30
C ALA A 241 2.19 18.56 0.32
N PHE A 242 1.77 18.01 1.47
CA PHE A 242 0.42 17.51 1.70
C PHE A 242 -0.62 18.61 1.46
N ALA A 243 -0.46 19.76 2.12
CA ALA A 243 -1.39 20.88 2.02
C ALA A 243 -1.52 21.42 0.58
N SER A 244 -0.41 21.45 -0.17
CA SER A 244 -0.41 21.85 -1.59
C SER A 244 -1.24 20.91 -2.47
N VAL A 245 -1.14 19.58 -2.26
CA VAL A 245 -1.95 18.60 -3.00
C VAL A 245 -3.41 18.67 -2.55
N ALA A 246 -3.67 18.61 -1.23
CA ALA A 246 -5.01 18.67 -0.67
C ALA A 246 -5.77 19.95 -1.08
N GLY A 247 -5.07 21.10 -1.09
CA GLY A 247 -5.63 22.38 -1.52
C GLY A 247 -6.03 22.39 -2.99
N ARG A 248 -5.16 21.89 -3.89
CA ARG A 248 -5.48 21.76 -5.34
C ARG A 248 -6.68 20.84 -5.57
N VAL A 249 -6.73 19.73 -4.86
CA VAL A 249 -7.80 18.74 -4.95
C VAL A 249 -9.15 19.31 -4.47
N ARG A 250 -9.16 20.03 -3.34
CA ARG A 250 -10.37 20.67 -2.80
C ARG A 250 -10.87 21.83 -3.68
N ALA A 251 -9.96 22.60 -4.27
CA ALA A 251 -10.31 23.73 -5.13
C ALA A 251 -10.90 23.32 -6.49
N GLY A 252 -10.50 22.16 -7.04
CA GLY A 252 -11.03 21.63 -8.31
C GLY A 252 -12.47 21.09 -8.25
N ARG A 253 -13.17 21.24 -7.13
CA ARG A 253 -14.58 20.86 -6.93
C ARG A 253 -15.57 22.04 -7.01
N GLY A 254 -15.07 23.26 -7.25
CA GLY A 254 -15.86 24.49 -7.37
C GLY A 254 -16.29 24.79 -8.80
#